data_AF-A0A6I1JHS1-F1
#
_entry.id   AF-A0A6I1JHS1-F1
#
_cell.length_a   1.000
_cell.length_b   1.000
_cell.length_c   1.000
_cell.angle_alpha   90.00
_cell.angle_beta   90.00
_cell.angle_gamma   90.00
#
_symmetry.space_group_name_H-M   'P 1'
#
loop_
_entity.id
_entity.type
_entity.pdbx_description
1 polymer ?
#
loop_
_entity_poly.entity_id
_entity_poly.type
_entity_poly.pdbx_seq_one_letter_code
_entity_poly.pdbx_strand_id
1 'polypeptide(L)'
;MPRRIIDLSVALRADIASDPPSALPSITYIDHRQSVGQILPFFPGLTQDDLPGGEGWAVEQLNVSTHNGTHLDAPYHFHSTTDGGKPAWTIDEMPLDWCFQRGVKLDFRHFPDGYVASAADVEAELKRTGVVLQPLDIVVVNTAAGARYGEPDYVGRGCGMGREATLYLT
;
A
#
# COMPACT_ATOMS: atom_id res chain seq x y z
N MET A 1 8.90 -10.39 26.00
CA MET A 1 7.73 -9.51 25.79
C MET A 1 6.83 -10.17 24.75
N PRO A 2 5.49 -10.11 24.86
CA PRO A 2 4.61 -10.58 23.80
C PRO A 2 4.86 -9.78 22.51
N ARG A 3 4.74 -10.44 21.35
CA ARG A 3 4.85 -9.77 20.05
C ARG A 3 3.72 -8.76 19.91
N ARG A 4 4.06 -7.54 19.47
CA ARG A 4 3.09 -6.51 19.09
C ARG A 4 3.00 -6.49 17.56
N ILE A 5 1.79 -6.51 17.04
CA ILE A 5 1.51 -6.31 15.62
C ILE A 5 1.07 -4.86 15.45
N ILE A 6 1.63 -4.18 14.45
CA ILE A 6 1.26 -2.82 14.06
C ILE A 6 0.87 -2.91 12.59
N ASP A 7 -0.35 -2.52 12.29
CA ASP A 7 -0.83 -2.39 10.92
C ASP A 7 -0.27 -1.11 10.29
N LEU A 8 0.41 -1.25 9.16
CA LEU A 8 0.96 -0.14 8.37
C LEU A 8 0.13 0.09 7.09
N SER A 9 -0.95 -0.67 6.90
CA SER A 9 -1.82 -0.52 5.76
C SER A 9 -2.84 0.60 5.95
N VAL A 10 -3.28 1.19 4.84
CA VAL A 10 -4.48 2.02 4.79
C VAL A 10 -5.64 1.21 4.24
N ALA A 11 -6.83 1.45 4.78
CA ALA A 11 -8.04 0.89 4.21
C ALA A 11 -8.30 1.52 2.83
N LEU A 12 -8.57 0.68 1.84
CA LEU A 12 -9.02 1.16 0.54
C LEU A 12 -10.38 1.84 0.70
N ARG A 13 -10.52 3.06 0.18
CA ARG A 13 -11.74 3.87 0.31
C ARG A 13 -12.04 4.55 -1.02
N ALA A 14 -13.30 4.54 -1.42
CA ALA A 14 -13.78 5.34 -2.53
C ALA A 14 -13.95 6.82 -2.09
N ASP A 15 -14.00 7.72 -3.07
CA ASP A 15 -14.41 9.13 -2.92
C ASP A 15 -13.58 9.97 -1.95
N ILE A 16 -12.31 9.60 -1.74
CA ILE A 16 -11.33 10.40 -0.98
C ILE A 16 -10.15 10.78 -1.86
N ALA A 17 -9.38 11.79 -1.45
CA ALA A 17 -8.13 12.13 -2.10
C ALA A 17 -7.01 11.14 -1.69
N SER A 18 -7.10 9.90 -2.19
CA SER A 18 -6.09 8.85 -1.97
C SER A 18 -5.04 8.76 -3.07
N ASP A 19 -5.35 9.28 -4.27
CA ASP A 19 -4.54 9.13 -5.48
C ASP A 19 -4.80 10.33 -6.41
N PRO A 20 -4.02 10.52 -7.50
CA PRO A 20 -4.37 11.47 -8.54
C PRO A 20 -5.79 11.22 -9.08
N PRO A 21 -6.57 12.26 -9.46
CA PRO A 21 -7.98 12.11 -9.81
C PRO A 21 -8.30 11.05 -10.89
N SER A 22 -7.38 10.82 -11.84
CA SER A 22 -7.54 9.82 -12.90
C SER A 22 -7.27 8.38 -12.46
N ALA A 23 -6.79 8.17 -11.24
CA ALA A 23 -6.35 6.88 -10.71
C ALA A 23 -7.07 6.49 -9.41
N LEU A 24 -8.16 7.17 -9.04
CA LEU A 24 -8.92 6.85 -7.83
C LEU A 24 -9.60 5.46 -7.92
N PRO A 25 -9.66 4.71 -6.81
CA PRO A 25 -10.38 3.45 -6.76
C PRO A 25 -11.91 3.67 -6.81
N SER A 26 -12.63 2.68 -7.34
CA SER A 26 -14.09 2.65 -7.27
C SER A 26 -14.55 1.42 -6.50
N ILE A 27 -15.48 1.62 -5.56
CA ILE A 27 -16.05 0.56 -4.72
C ILE A 27 -17.57 0.66 -4.78
N THR A 28 -18.22 -0.40 -5.26
CA THR A 28 -19.67 -0.56 -5.21
C THR A 28 -20.03 -1.44 -4.02
N TYR A 29 -20.75 -0.87 -3.07
CA TYR A 29 -21.25 -1.59 -1.89
C TYR A 29 -22.61 -2.22 -2.20
N ILE A 30 -22.75 -3.51 -1.90
CA ILE A 30 -24.00 -4.27 -2.03
C ILE A 30 -24.38 -4.76 -0.64
N ASP A 31 -25.49 -4.24 -0.11
CA ASP A 31 -25.97 -4.62 1.21
C ASP A 31 -26.72 -5.96 1.21
N HIS A 32 -27.06 -6.42 2.42
CA HIS A 32 -27.76 -7.66 2.68
C HIS A 32 -29.12 -7.77 1.96
N ARG A 33 -29.82 -6.67 1.72
CA ARG A 33 -31.13 -6.67 1.04
C ARG A 33 -30.95 -6.72 -0.47
N GLN A 34 -29.98 -5.96 -1.00
CA GLN A 34 -29.68 -5.87 -2.41
C GLN A 34 -29.19 -7.21 -2.99
N SER A 35 -28.51 -8.03 -2.17
CA SER A 35 -27.97 -9.32 -2.61
C SER A 35 -28.95 -10.49 -2.54
N VAL A 36 -30.15 -10.34 -1.98
CA VAL A 36 -31.14 -11.43 -1.90
C VAL A 36 -31.48 -11.97 -3.29
N GLY A 37 -31.68 -11.09 -4.27
CA GLY A 37 -31.93 -11.50 -5.65
C GLY A 37 -30.75 -12.22 -6.30
N GLN A 38 -29.54 -12.05 -5.77
CA GLN A 38 -28.33 -12.70 -6.24
C GLN A 38 -28.10 -14.07 -5.58
N ILE A 39 -28.50 -14.26 -4.31
CA ILE A 39 -28.27 -15.51 -3.57
C ILE A 39 -29.27 -16.60 -3.95
N LEU A 40 -30.56 -16.28 -4.09
CA LEU A 40 -31.61 -17.27 -4.33
C LEU A 40 -31.35 -18.17 -5.56
N PRO A 41 -30.86 -17.64 -6.71
CA PRO A 41 -30.54 -18.47 -7.87
C PRO A 41 -29.45 -19.53 -7.65
N PHE A 42 -28.56 -19.37 -6.65
CA PHE A 42 -27.53 -20.37 -6.34
C PHE A 42 -28.11 -21.61 -5.65
N PHE A 43 -29.28 -21.50 -5.03
CA PHE A 43 -29.87 -22.54 -4.19
C PHE A 43 -31.31 -22.85 -4.65
N PRO A 44 -31.50 -23.77 -5.62
CA PRO A 44 -32.82 -24.13 -6.11
C PRO A 44 -33.78 -24.55 -4.99
N GLY A 45 -34.93 -23.87 -4.90
CA GLY A 45 -35.95 -24.12 -3.88
C GLY A 45 -35.83 -23.30 -2.60
N LEU A 46 -34.73 -22.55 -2.42
CA LEU A 46 -34.59 -21.58 -1.35
C LEU A 46 -35.52 -20.38 -1.61
N THR A 47 -36.27 -19.97 -0.59
CA THR A 47 -37.03 -18.72 -0.61
C THR A 47 -36.36 -17.67 0.28
N GLN A 48 -36.76 -16.41 0.15
CA GLN A 48 -36.23 -15.35 1.02
C GLN A 48 -36.56 -15.61 2.50
N ASP A 49 -37.72 -16.17 2.82
CA ASP A 49 -38.13 -16.43 4.20
C ASP A 49 -37.31 -17.54 4.87
N ASP A 50 -36.64 -18.38 4.07
CA ASP A 50 -35.71 -19.40 4.56
C ASP A 50 -34.35 -18.80 4.95
N LEU A 51 -34.05 -17.56 4.55
CA LEU A 51 -32.84 -16.85 4.94
C LEU A 51 -33.02 -16.22 6.34
N PRO A 52 -32.02 -16.32 7.23
CA PRO A 52 -32.05 -15.61 8.51
C PRO A 52 -32.27 -14.12 8.30
N GLY A 53 -33.38 -13.59 8.82
CA GLY A 53 -33.75 -12.18 8.64
C GLY A 53 -34.16 -11.78 7.21
N GLY A 54 -34.29 -12.74 6.30
CA GLY A 54 -34.55 -12.47 4.88
C GLY A 54 -33.38 -11.80 4.16
N GLU A 55 -32.16 -11.98 4.67
CA GLU A 55 -30.94 -11.28 4.27
C GLU A 55 -29.98 -12.17 3.46
N GLY A 56 -29.39 -11.60 2.40
CA GLY A 56 -28.27 -12.18 1.65
C GLY A 56 -26.91 -11.76 2.23
N TRP A 57 -25.83 -11.92 1.46
CA TRP A 57 -24.50 -11.47 1.85
C TRP A 57 -24.31 -9.95 1.62
N ALA A 58 -23.52 -9.30 2.47
CA ALA A 58 -22.96 -8.00 2.14
C ALA A 58 -21.63 -8.21 1.41
N VAL A 59 -21.47 -7.60 0.24
CA VAL A 59 -20.26 -7.71 -0.58
C VAL A 59 -19.91 -6.38 -1.22
N GLU A 60 -18.67 -6.26 -1.64
CA GLU A 60 -18.14 -5.09 -2.32
C GLU A 60 -17.60 -5.51 -3.69
N GLN A 61 -17.87 -4.71 -4.73
CA GLN A 61 -17.22 -4.84 -6.02
C GLN A 61 -16.20 -3.73 -6.18
N LEU A 62 -14.94 -4.10 -6.36
CA LEU A 62 -13.82 -3.19 -6.47
C LEU A 62 -13.37 -3.09 -7.92
N ASN A 63 -13.23 -1.87 -8.43
CA ASN A 63 -12.47 -1.58 -9.65
C ASN A 63 -11.27 -0.72 -9.23
N VAL A 64 -10.09 -1.36 -9.24
CA VAL A 64 -8.86 -0.83 -8.64
C VAL A 64 -7.67 -1.16 -9.52
N SER A 65 -6.65 -0.31 -9.43
CA SER A 65 -5.29 -0.60 -9.87
C SER A 65 -4.53 -1.35 -8.78
N THR A 66 -3.51 -2.11 -9.14
CA THR A 66 -2.53 -2.69 -8.20
C THR A 66 -1.73 -1.62 -7.45
N HIS A 67 -1.87 -0.35 -7.83
CA HIS A 67 -1.22 0.81 -7.20
C HIS A 67 -2.14 1.61 -6.27
N ASN A 68 -3.39 1.19 -6.05
CA ASN A 68 -4.27 1.86 -5.10
C ASN A 68 -4.04 1.38 -3.65
N GLY A 69 -4.02 2.31 -2.71
CA GLY A 69 -3.81 2.02 -1.29
C GLY A 69 -2.37 1.61 -0.96
N THR A 70 -2.18 0.87 0.14
CA THR A 70 -0.87 0.30 0.49
C THR A 70 -0.55 -0.87 -0.45
N HIS A 71 0.51 -0.74 -1.24
CA HIS A 71 0.86 -1.70 -2.29
C HIS A 71 2.38 -1.93 -2.39
N LEU A 72 2.78 -2.82 -3.30
CA LEU A 72 4.17 -3.16 -3.59
C LEU A 72 4.40 -3.13 -5.10
N ASP A 73 5.40 -2.34 -5.52
CA ASP A 73 5.84 -2.28 -6.92
C ASP A 73 6.94 -3.30 -7.19
N ALA A 74 6.69 -4.23 -8.12
CA ALA A 74 7.71 -5.13 -8.64
C ALA A 74 8.62 -4.40 -9.65
N PRO A 75 9.86 -4.88 -9.91
CA PRO A 75 10.76 -4.27 -10.89
C PRO A 75 10.13 -4.00 -12.27
N TYR A 76 9.24 -4.87 -12.72
CA TYR A 76 8.50 -4.71 -13.98
C TYR A 76 7.70 -3.40 -14.08
N HIS A 77 7.28 -2.83 -12.95
CA HIS A 77 6.59 -1.53 -12.91
C HIS A 77 7.45 -0.40 -13.51
N PHE A 78 8.77 -0.45 -13.29
CA PHE A 78 9.69 0.61 -13.70
C PHE A 78 10.25 0.38 -15.10
N HIS A 79 10.49 -0.88 -15.49
CA HIS A 79 11.02 -1.22 -16.80
C HIS A 79 10.80 -2.70 -17.12
N SER A 80 10.68 -3.07 -18.40
CA SER A 80 10.49 -4.46 -18.83
C SER A 80 11.73 -5.34 -18.69
N THR A 81 12.91 -4.73 -18.51
CA THR A 81 14.20 -5.41 -18.33
C THR A 81 15.04 -4.77 -17.22
N THR A 82 15.94 -5.54 -16.63
CA THR A 82 16.93 -5.11 -15.63
C THR A 82 18.33 -5.03 -16.24
N ASP A 83 19.34 -4.79 -15.38
CA ASP A 83 20.75 -4.82 -15.75
C ASP A 83 21.12 -6.09 -16.55
N GLY A 84 21.84 -5.88 -17.65
CA GLY A 84 22.22 -6.95 -18.58
C GLY A 84 21.09 -7.42 -19.49
N GLY A 85 19.95 -6.71 -19.56
CA GLY A 85 18.86 -6.98 -20.49
C GLY A 85 17.97 -8.17 -20.13
N LYS A 86 18.10 -8.69 -18.90
CA LYS A 86 17.24 -9.76 -18.40
C LYS A 86 15.81 -9.24 -18.18
N PRO A 87 14.76 -10.05 -18.37
CA PRO A 87 13.39 -9.65 -18.04
C PRO A 87 13.28 -9.19 -16.58
N ALA A 88 12.55 -8.12 -16.34
CA ALA A 88 12.23 -7.65 -14.99
C ALA A 88 11.15 -8.52 -14.36
N TRP A 89 11.31 -8.81 -13.08
CA TRP A 89 10.37 -9.67 -12.36
C TRP A 89 9.01 -9.03 -12.20
N THR A 90 7.96 -9.80 -12.50
CA THR A 90 6.59 -9.48 -12.10
C THR A 90 6.37 -9.86 -10.64
N ILE A 91 5.25 -9.40 -10.05
CA ILE A 91 5.01 -9.54 -8.61
C ILE A 91 4.94 -11.01 -8.14
N ASP A 92 4.49 -11.92 -8.99
CA ASP A 92 4.40 -13.35 -8.74
C ASP A 92 5.76 -14.07 -8.73
N GLU A 93 6.81 -13.41 -9.24
CA GLU A 93 8.19 -13.92 -9.24
C GLU A 93 9.02 -13.41 -8.03
N MET A 94 8.49 -12.44 -7.28
CA MET A 94 9.17 -11.86 -6.12
C MET A 94 9.27 -12.86 -4.95
N PRO A 95 10.44 -13.02 -4.31
CA PRO A 95 10.58 -13.89 -3.13
C PRO A 95 9.74 -13.37 -1.96
N LEU A 96 8.81 -14.19 -1.48
CA LEU A 96 7.90 -13.80 -0.40
C LEU A 96 8.66 -13.50 0.91
N ASP A 97 9.75 -14.20 1.18
CA ASP A 97 10.57 -14.01 2.38
C ASP A 97 11.21 -12.61 2.46
N TRP A 98 11.35 -11.90 1.33
CA TRP A 98 11.81 -10.50 1.33
C TRP A 98 10.79 -9.57 1.98
N CYS A 99 9.50 -9.93 1.97
CA CYS A 99 8.43 -9.15 2.61
C CYS A 99 8.32 -9.41 4.13
N PHE A 100 9.07 -10.37 4.67
CA PHE A 100 9.07 -10.73 6.10
C PHE A 100 10.40 -10.40 6.80
N GLN A 101 11.15 -9.45 6.24
CA GLN A 101 12.44 -9.03 6.76
C GLN A 101 12.31 -7.98 7.86
N ARG A 102 13.46 -7.65 8.47
CA ARG A 102 13.55 -6.64 9.52
C ARG A 102 13.25 -5.25 8.94
N GLY A 103 12.27 -4.56 9.51
CA GLY A 103 11.95 -3.17 9.16
C GLY A 103 12.87 -2.17 9.86
N VAL A 104 13.43 -1.21 9.11
CA VAL A 104 14.20 -0.08 9.62
C VAL A 104 13.50 1.20 9.24
N LYS A 105 13.00 1.95 10.23
CA LYS A 105 12.28 3.20 10.00
C LYS A 105 13.25 4.38 9.92
N LEU A 106 13.15 5.17 8.85
CA LEU A 106 13.74 6.51 8.74
C LEU A 106 12.63 7.55 8.95
N ASP A 107 12.77 8.44 9.93
CA ASP A 107 11.72 9.42 10.28
C ASP A 107 11.94 10.80 9.65
N PHE A 108 11.35 10.99 8.47
CA PHE A 108 11.48 12.18 7.63
C PHE A 108 10.24 13.08 7.61
N ARG A 109 9.32 12.89 8.56
CA ARG A 109 8.10 13.71 8.72
C ARG A 109 8.36 15.21 8.91
N HIS A 110 9.57 15.58 9.29
CA HIS A 110 9.96 16.95 9.59
C HIS A 110 10.41 17.74 8.35
N PHE A 111 10.68 17.07 7.23
CA PHE A 111 11.06 17.75 6.00
C PHE A 111 9.84 18.42 5.35
N PRO A 112 10.05 19.57 4.68
CA PRO A 112 8.96 20.27 4.00
C PRO A 112 8.47 19.51 2.77
N ASP A 113 7.27 19.86 2.33
CA ASP A 113 6.64 19.30 1.15
C ASP A 113 7.52 19.51 -0.10
N GLY A 114 7.78 18.44 -0.84
CA GLY A 114 8.64 18.46 -2.03
C GLY A 114 10.15 18.48 -1.75
N TYR A 115 10.58 18.41 -0.48
CA TYR A 115 12.01 18.24 -0.18
C TYR A 115 12.53 16.92 -0.77
N VAL A 116 13.76 16.95 -1.30
CA VAL A 116 14.42 15.78 -1.89
C VAL A 116 15.50 15.32 -0.93
N ALA A 117 15.24 14.22 -0.22
CA ALA A 117 16.18 13.66 0.74
C ALA A 117 17.47 13.19 0.04
N SER A 118 18.59 13.49 0.68
CA SER A 118 19.96 13.21 0.22
C SER A 118 20.58 12.01 0.94
N ALA A 119 21.75 11.56 0.49
CA ALA A 119 22.53 10.54 1.21
C ALA A 119 22.90 10.99 2.64
N ALA A 120 23.17 12.28 2.82
CA ALA A 120 23.50 12.84 4.14
C ALA A 120 22.31 12.77 5.11
N ASP A 121 21.08 12.94 4.62
CA ASP A 121 19.87 12.83 5.45
C ASP A 121 19.66 11.40 5.95
N VAL A 122 19.87 10.41 5.08
CA VAL A 122 19.82 8.98 5.44
C VAL A 122 20.90 8.63 6.46
N GLU A 123 22.15 9.04 6.21
CA GLU A 123 23.26 8.79 7.13
C GLU A 123 23.00 9.42 8.51
N ALA A 124 22.52 10.66 8.55
CA ALA A 124 22.21 11.37 9.79
C ALA A 124 21.13 10.64 10.60
N GLU A 125 20.08 10.14 9.94
CA GLU A 125 18.99 9.43 10.60
C GLU A 125 19.40 8.04 11.11
N LEU A 126 20.22 7.31 10.36
CA LEU A 126 20.81 6.05 10.82
C LEU A 126 21.72 6.28 12.04
N LYS A 127 22.56 7.31 12.01
CA LYS A 127 23.39 7.71 13.16
C LYS A 127 22.54 8.08 14.37
N ARG A 128 21.45 8.84 14.19
CA ARG A 128 20.54 9.25 15.26
C ARG A 128 19.86 8.07 15.94
N THR A 129 19.47 7.05 15.17
CA THR A 129 18.80 5.85 15.68
C THR A 129 19.78 4.79 16.20
N GLY A 130 21.06 4.89 15.83
CA GLY A 130 22.09 3.89 16.14
C GLY A 130 21.91 2.58 15.36
N VAL A 131 21.08 2.58 14.31
CA VAL A 131 20.83 1.39 13.48
C VAL A 131 21.96 1.23 12.47
N VAL A 132 22.44 0.00 12.35
CA VAL A 132 23.31 -0.43 11.25
C VAL A 132 22.48 -1.31 10.33
N LEU A 133 22.32 -0.87 9.08
CA LEU A 133 21.61 -1.62 8.05
C LEU A 133 22.26 -2.98 7.81
N GLN A 134 21.45 -3.98 7.52
CA GLN A 134 21.85 -5.32 7.14
C GLN A 134 21.23 -5.66 5.78
N PRO A 135 21.83 -6.60 5.02
CA PRO A 135 21.23 -7.07 3.78
C PRO A 135 19.77 -7.47 3.99
N LEU A 136 18.91 -7.08 3.05
CA LEU A 136 17.46 -7.33 3.03
C LEU A 136 16.63 -6.57 4.09
N ASP A 137 17.20 -5.66 4.87
CA ASP A 137 16.40 -4.76 5.69
C ASP A 137 15.36 -4.00 4.84
N ILE A 138 14.11 -3.95 5.29
CA ILE A 138 13.05 -3.16 4.66
C ILE A 138 13.15 -1.74 5.23
N VAL A 139 13.68 -0.82 4.45
CA VAL A 139 13.76 0.59 4.84
C VAL A 139 12.40 1.25 4.67
N VAL A 140 11.76 1.58 5.80
CA VAL A 140 10.45 2.26 5.84
C VAL A 140 10.68 3.77 5.97
N VAL A 141 10.52 4.49 4.87
CA VAL A 141 10.66 5.95 4.83
C VAL A 141 9.36 6.60 5.31
N ASN A 142 9.36 7.09 6.55
CA ASN A 142 8.19 7.69 7.17
C ASN A 142 8.14 9.20 6.92
N THR A 143 7.31 9.63 5.96
CA THR A 143 7.12 11.04 5.59
C THR A 143 5.83 11.60 6.20
N ALA A 144 5.58 12.90 6.02
CA ALA A 144 4.34 13.54 6.49
C ALA A 144 3.08 13.06 5.73
N ALA A 145 3.23 12.42 4.56
CA ALA A 145 2.13 11.98 3.69
C ALA A 145 1.16 11.04 4.41
N GLY A 146 1.69 10.09 5.20
CA GLY A 146 0.87 9.08 5.87
C GLY A 146 -0.19 9.66 6.83
N ALA A 147 0.05 10.85 7.39
CA ALA A 147 -0.91 11.53 8.27
C ALA A 147 -2.01 12.30 7.51
N ARG A 148 -1.94 12.35 6.17
CA ARG A 148 -2.85 13.09 5.30
C ARG A 148 -3.65 12.18 4.37
N TYR A 149 -3.63 10.88 4.56
CA TYR A 149 -4.36 9.95 3.69
C TYR A 149 -5.86 10.29 3.62
N GLY A 150 -6.34 10.61 2.43
CA GLY A 150 -7.73 11.04 2.17
C GLY A 150 -7.98 12.54 2.28
N GLU A 151 -7.00 13.35 2.70
CA GLU A 151 -7.08 14.80 2.72
C GLU A 151 -6.75 15.39 1.33
N PRO A 152 -7.32 16.56 0.95
CA PRO A 152 -7.12 17.15 -0.38
C PRO A 152 -5.66 17.39 -0.80
N ASP A 153 -4.76 17.55 0.17
CA ASP A 153 -3.33 17.79 -0.04
C ASP A 153 -2.46 16.53 0.09
N TYR A 154 -3.05 15.34 0.22
CA TYR A 154 -2.34 14.07 0.40
C TYR A 154 -1.21 13.87 -0.62
N VAL A 155 -1.54 13.98 -1.91
CA VAL A 155 -0.61 13.68 -3.02
C VAL A 155 0.61 14.61 -3.00
N GLY A 156 0.47 15.84 -2.53
CA GLY A 156 1.55 16.82 -2.46
C GLY A 156 2.30 16.84 -1.13
N ARG A 157 1.92 16.02 -0.15
CA ARG A 157 2.44 16.11 1.22
C ARG A 157 3.75 15.35 1.39
N GLY A 158 4.72 15.97 2.06
CA GLY A 158 5.95 15.35 2.52
C GLY A 158 7.09 15.38 1.49
N CYS A 159 8.22 14.83 1.91
CA CYS A 159 9.43 14.73 1.08
C CYS A 159 9.43 13.48 0.20
N GLY A 160 10.32 13.48 -0.80
CA GLY A 160 10.69 12.30 -1.59
C GLY A 160 12.15 11.89 -1.37
N MET A 161 12.50 10.68 -1.82
CA MET A 161 13.89 10.20 -1.82
C MET A 161 14.58 10.61 -3.11
N GLY A 162 15.72 11.30 -3.01
CA GLY A 162 16.54 11.66 -4.15
C GLY A 162 17.46 10.53 -4.61
N ARG A 163 18.09 10.70 -5.78
CA ARG A 163 19.05 9.74 -6.36
C ARG A 163 20.15 9.35 -5.36
N GLU A 164 20.72 10.33 -4.67
CA GLU A 164 21.80 10.07 -3.71
C GLU A 164 21.33 9.23 -2.53
N ALA A 165 20.14 9.52 -1.98
CA ALA A 165 19.56 8.74 -0.89
C ALA A 165 19.24 7.30 -1.32
N THR A 166 18.72 7.11 -2.54
CA THR A 166 18.45 5.77 -3.09
C THR A 166 19.75 4.98 -3.27
N LEU A 167 20.80 5.58 -3.83
CA LEU A 167 22.09 4.91 -4.04
C LEU A 167 22.88 4.67 -2.74
N TYR A 168 22.58 5.41 -1.67
CA TYR A 168 23.16 5.13 -0.36
C TYR A 168 22.69 3.78 0.21
N LEU A 169 21.51 3.31 -0.19
CA LEU A 169 20.89 2.08 0.31
C LEU A 169 21.26 0.82 -0.48
N THR A 170 22.14 0.93 -1.49
CA THR A 170 22.58 -0.18 -2.36
C THR A 170 23.98 -0.68 -2.03
#